data_AF-A0A7J0FSU1-F1
#
_entry.id   AF-A0A7J0FSU1-F1
#
_cell.length_a   1.000
_cell.length_b   1.000
_cell.length_c   1.000
_cell.angle_alpha   90.00
_cell.angle_beta   90.00
_cell.angle_gamma   90.00
#
_symmetry.space_group_name_H-M   'P 1'
#
loop_
_entity.id
_entity.type
_entity.pdbx_description
1 polymer ?
#
loop_
_entity_poly.entity_id
_entity_poly.type
_entity_poly.pdbx_seq_one_letter_code
_entity_poly.pdbx_strand_id
1 'polypeptide(L)'
;MAKNKSTHLSYSALIYIFISFVLTESAPEGALVTQIPGFDGNFPSKHYSGYVTIDEASGKKLFYYFVLSEGNPSNDPVVLWLNGGPGCSSFDGFVYEHGIVSIDSLRVCLDERI
;
A
#
# COMPACT_ATOMS: atom_id res chain seq x y z
N MET A 1 -51.53 -3.79 1.97
CA MET A 1 -50.79 -2.52 1.76
C MET A 1 -49.40 -2.51 2.46
N ALA A 2 -48.69 -3.65 2.55
CA ALA A 2 -47.43 -3.78 3.31
C ALA A 2 -46.16 -3.95 2.44
N LYS A 3 -46.30 -4.13 1.12
CA LYS A 3 -45.14 -4.35 0.22
C LYS A 3 -44.24 -3.11 0.09
N ASN A 4 -44.81 -1.90 0.15
CA ASN A 4 -44.11 -0.64 -0.15
C ASN A 4 -42.93 -0.33 0.81
N LYS A 5 -43.10 -0.53 2.12
CA LYS A 5 -42.05 -0.24 3.11
C LYS A 5 -40.83 -1.16 2.98
N SER A 6 -41.06 -2.42 2.62
CA SER A 6 -39.99 -3.41 2.42
C SER A 6 -39.18 -3.11 1.15
N THR A 7 -39.85 -2.67 0.07
CA THR A 7 -39.17 -2.28 -1.17
C THR A 7 -38.34 -0.99 -1.00
N HIS A 8 -38.88 0.02 -0.30
CA HIS A 8 -38.13 1.24 0.02
C HIS A 8 -36.90 0.98 0.89
N LEU A 9 -37.01 0.07 1.88
CA LEU A 9 -35.88 -0.31 2.73
C LEU A 9 -34.78 -1.01 1.92
N SER A 10 -35.16 -1.88 0.96
CA SER A 10 -34.23 -2.54 0.05
C SER A 10 -33.48 -1.55 -0.86
N TYR A 11 -34.17 -0.59 -1.48
CA TYR A 11 -33.49 0.43 -2.29
C TYR A 11 -32.54 1.30 -1.46
N SER A 12 -32.94 1.67 -0.24
CA SER A 12 -32.05 2.44 0.65
C SER A 12 -30.77 1.67 0.99
N ALA A 13 -30.88 0.37 1.28
CA ALA A 13 -29.72 -0.48 1.58
C ALA A 13 -28.80 -0.63 0.37
N LEU A 14 -29.35 -0.79 -0.83
CA LEU A 14 -28.57 -0.84 -2.07
C LEU A 14 -27.85 0.47 -2.36
N ILE A 15 -28.50 1.60 -2.09
CA ILE A 15 -27.89 2.94 -2.20
C ILE A 15 -26.74 3.08 -1.20
N TYR A 16 -26.92 2.67 0.06
CA TYR A 16 -25.83 2.70 1.06
C TYR A 16 -24.65 1.81 0.66
N ILE A 17 -24.90 0.60 0.16
CA ILE A 17 -23.85 -0.30 -0.31
C ILE A 17 -23.09 0.32 -1.50
N PHE A 18 -23.82 0.90 -2.45
CA PHE A 18 -23.22 1.57 -3.61
C PHE A 18 -22.38 2.79 -3.19
N ILE A 19 -22.88 3.62 -2.26
CA ILE A 19 -22.16 4.78 -1.73
C ILE A 19 -20.88 4.36 -1.00
N SER A 20 -20.93 3.30 -0.18
CA SER A 20 -19.73 2.77 0.50
C SER A 20 -18.68 2.27 -0.48
N PHE A 21 -19.09 1.67 -1.60
CA PHE A 21 -18.18 1.21 -2.64
C PHE A 21 -17.47 2.37 -3.36
N VAL A 22 -18.16 3.50 -3.57
CA VAL A 22 -17.63 4.69 -4.24
C VAL A 22 -16.60 5.44 -3.38
N LEU A 23 -16.69 5.36 -2.05
CA LEU A 23 -15.81 6.09 -1.13
C LEU A 23 -14.51 5.35 -0.78
N THR A 24 -14.32 4.12 -1.24
CA THR A 24 -13.12 3.34 -0.91
C THR A 24 -11.98 3.70 -1.86
N GLU A 25 -10.96 4.41 -1.34
CA GLU A 25 -9.72 4.66 -2.09
C GLU A 25 -8.79 3.44 -1.99
N SER A 26 -8.52 2.77 -3.11
CA SER A 26 -7.58 1.63 -3.16
C SER A 26 -6.12 2.05 -3.29
N ALA A 27 -5.87 3.30 -3.72
CA ALA A 27 -4.55 3.87 -3.92
C ALA A 27 -4.56 5.34 -3.44
N PRO A 28 -4.46 5.58 -2.13
CA PRO A 28 -4.56 6.94 -1.58
C PRO A 28 -3.40 7.80 -2.07
N GLU A 29 -3.71 8.96 -2.63
CA GLU A 29 -2.71 9.89 -3.18
C GLU A 29 -1.69 10.33 -2.13
N GLY A 30 -2.14 10.50 -0.88
CA GLY A 30 -1.27 10.86 0.25
C GLY A 30 -0.24 9.79 0.63
N ALA A 31 -0.39 8.55 0.15
CA ALA A 31 0.58 7.47 0.34
C ALA A 31 1.56 7.33 -0.83
N LEU A 32 1.34 8.05 -1.94
CA LEU A 32 2.15 7.94 -3.14
C LEU A 32 3.59 8.42 -2.86
N VAL A 33 4.56 7.56 -3.13
CA VAL A 33 5.98 7.88 -3.03
C VAL A 33 6.43 8.46 -4.35
N THR A 34 6.68 9.78 -4.37
CA THR A 34 7.12 10.49 -5.58
C THR A 34 8.63 10.48 -5.74
N GLN A 35 9.38 10.44 -4.63
CA GLN A 35 10.85 10.42 -4.61
C GLN A 35 11.35 9.64 -3.38
N ILE A 36 12.48 8.96 -3.52
CA ILE A 36 13.25 8.37 -2.42
C ILE A 36 14.56 9.13 -2.33
N PRO A 37 14.95 9.66 -1.16
CA PRO A 37 16.24 10.32 -1.00
C PRO A 37 17.40 9.43 -1.47
N GLY A 38 18.29 10.00 -2.29
CA GLY A 38 19.44 9.30 -2.87
C GLY A 38 19.13 8.38 -4.06
N PHE A 39 17.87 8.29 -4.50
CA PHE A 39 17.49 7.68 -5.77
C PHE A 39 17.22 8.79 -6.81
N ASP A 40 18.13 8.92 -7.78
CA ASP A 40 18.04 9.94 -8.83
C ASP A 40 17.28 9.45 -10.09
N GLY A 41 16.77 8.21 -10.07
CA GLY A 41 16.04 7.61 -11.18
C GLY A 41 14.54 7.88 -11.16
N ASN A 42 13.88 7.57 -12.27
CA ASN A 42 12.42 7.48 -12.30
C ASN A 42 11.98 6.10 -11.82
N PHE A 43 10.91 6.03 -11.03
CA PHE A 43 10.31 4.74 -10.69
C PHE A 43 9.68 4.09 -11.93
N PRO A 44 9.93 2.80 -12.18
CA PRO A 44 9.33 2.08 -13.30
C PRO A 44 7.83 1.80 -13.08
N SER A 45 7.36 1.83 -11.83
CA SER A 45 5.95 1.72 -11.47
C SER A 45 5.60 2.67 -10.31
N LYS A 46 4.33 2.70 -9.88
CA LYS A 46 3.92 3.52 -8.73
C LYS A 46 4.22 2.81 -7.42
N HIS A 47 4.77 3.57 -6.48
CA HIS A 47 5.11 3.10 -5.15
C HIS A 47 4.23 3.81 -4.13
N TYR A 48 3.81 3.09 -3.08
CA TYR A 48 3.01 3.63 -1.99
C TYR A 48 3.61 3.22 -0.65
N SER A 49 3.59 4.10 0.33
CA SER A 49 4.03 3.78 1.68
C SER A 49 3.11 4.39 2.72
N GLY A 50 2.92 3.70 3.83
CA GLY A 50 1.99 4.15 4.86
C GLY A 50 1.86 3.17 6.01
N TYR A 51 0.74 3.26 6.72
CA TYR A 51 0.45 2.46 7.89
C TYR A 51 -0.93 1.83 7.80
N VAL A 52 -1.02 0.54 8.12
CA VAL A 52 -2.28 -0.18 8.32
C VAL A 52 -2.52 -0.33 9.82
N THR A 53 -3.65 0.15 10.32
CA THR A 53 -4.04 -0.05 11.72
C THR A 53 -4.43 -1.51 11.95
N ILE A 54 -3.79 -2.16 12.93
CA ILE A 54 -4.08 -3.56 13.30
C ILE A 54 -4.80 -3.69 14.64
N ASP A 55 -4.77 -2.63 15.46
CA ASP A 55 -5.52 -2.55 16.71
C ASP A 55 -5.83 -1.08 17.02
N GLU A 56 -7.10 -0.70 16.85
CA GLU A 56 -7.60 0.66 17.11
C GLU A 56 -7.52 1.02 18.60
N ALA A 57 -7.71 0.04 19.50
CA ALA A 57 -7.76 0.31 20.94
C ALA A 57 -6.36 0.59 21.51
N SER A 58 -5.34 -0.14 21.04
CA SER A 58 -3.95 0.11 21.43
C SER A 58 -3.20 1.06 20.48
N GLY A 59 -3.83 1.46 19.37
CA GLY A 59 -3.21 2.31 18.35
C GLY A 59 -2.08 1.66 17.57
N LYS A 60 -1.99 0.32 17.57
CA LYS A 60 -0.92 -0.40 16.86
C LYS A 60 -1.12 -0.32 15.36
N LYS A 61 -0.04 0.00 14.65
CA LYS A 61 -0.01 0.11 13.20
C LYS A 61 1.19 -0.63 12.62
N LEU A 62 0.99 -1.25 11.47
CA LEU A 62 2.05 -1.86 10.68
C LEU A 62 2.42 -0.92 9.55
N PHE A 63 3.70 -0.62 9.42
CA PHE A 63 4.24 0.07 8.25
C PHE A 63 4.19 -0.86 7.03
N TYR A 64 3.87 -0.30 5.86
CA TYR A 64 3.99 -0.99 4.59
C TYR A 64 4.72 -0.15 3.55
N TYR A 65 5.37 -0.84 2.62
CA TYR A 65 5.87 -0.28 1.38
C TYR A 65 5.38 -1.18 0.24
N PHE A 66 4.61 -0.63 -0.69
CA PHE A 66 3.92 -1.35 -1.74
C PHE A 66 4.35 -0.84 -3.11
N VAL A 67 4.74 -1.74 -3.99
CA VAL A 67 5.16 -1.44 -5.36
C VAL A 67 4.19 -2.10 -6.31
N LEU A 68 3.63 -1.35 -7.25
CA LEU A 68 2.79 -1.92 -8.31
C LEU A 68 3.63 -2.76 -9.26
N SER A 69 3.02 -3.82 -9.81
CA SER A 69 3.64 -4.59 -10.89
C SER A 69 4.03 -3.68 -12.07
N GLU A 70 5.17 -3.94 -12.67
CA GLU A 70 5.62 -3.25 -13.89
C GLU A 70 4.88 -3.74 -15.15
N GLY A 71 4.21 -4.88 -15.06
CA GLY A 71 3.43 -5.48 -16.14
C GLY A 71 2.02 -4.88 -16.22
N ASN A 72 1.02 -5.62 -15.74
CA ASN A 72 -0.36 -5.18 -15.69
C ASN A 72 -0.87 -5.12 -14.24
N PRO A 73 -0.61 -4.02 -13.51
CA PRO A 73 -0.99 -3.89 -12.10
C PRO A 73 -2.47 -4.15 -11.77
N SER A 74 -3.37 -4.02 -12.75
CA SER A 74 -4.80 -4.25 -12.56
C SER A 74 -5.18 -5.73 -12.61
N ASN A 75 -4.36 -6.59 -13.22
CA ASN A 75 -4.62 -8.02 -13.37
C ASN A 75 -3.58 -8.91 -12.68
N ASP A 76 -2.40 -8.36 -12.39
CA ASP A 76 -1.32 -9.09 -11.74
C ASP A 76 -1.64 -9.33 -10.25
N PRO A 77 -1.17 -10.44 -9.67
CA PRO A 77 -1.48 -10.79 -8.28
C PRO A 77 -0.80 -9.85 -7.28
N VAL A 78 -1.43 -9.68 -6.12
CA VAL A 78 -0.80 -9.02 -4.96
C VAL A 78 0.02 -10.05 -4.19
N VAL A 79 1.30 -9.74 -3.97
CA VAL A 79 2.21 -10.58 -3.18
C VAL A 79 2.54 -9.88 -1.87
N LEU A 80 2.31 -10.58 -0.75
CA LEU A 80 2.74 -10.14 0.58
C LEU A 80 4.08 -10.79 0.91
N TRP A 81 5.07 -9.95 1.23
CA TRP A 81 6.39 -10.40 1.67
C TRP A 81 6.61 -10.08 3.15
N LEU A 82 7.05 -11.08 3.91
CA LEU A 82 7.36 -10.95 5.33
C LEU A 82 8.71 -11.59 5.64
N ASN A 83 9.67 -10.81 6.13
CA ASN A 83 10.92 -11.35 6.64
C ASN A 83 10.67 -12.00 8.02
N GLY A 84 11.50 -13.00 8.34
CA GLY A 84 11.41 -13.79 9.58
C GLY A 84 12.20 -13.20 10.75
N GLY A 85 12.72 -14.07 11.61
CA GLY A 85 13.49 -13.70 12.79
C GLY A 85 12.74 -13.99 14.09
N PRO A 86 12.80 -13.08 15.05
CA PRO A 86 11.66 -12.18 15.25
C PRO A 86 12.10 -10.72 15.37
N GLY A 87 11.30 -9.81 14.81
CA GLY A 87 11.55 -8.36 14.91
C GLY A 87 12.42 -7.76 13.80
N CYS A 88 12.94 -8.58 12.87
CA CYS A 88 13.57 -8.05 11.66
C CYS A 88 12.53 -7.38 10.76
N SER A 89 12.93 -6.33 10.05
CA SER A 89 12.04 -5.58 9.16
C SER A 89 11.88 -6.30 7.81
N SER A 90 10.65 -6.43 7.32
CA SER A 90 10.40 -6.90 5.95
C SER A 90 10.89 -5.93 4.87
N PHE A 91 11.21 -4.69 5.25
CA PHE A 91 11.82 -3.72 4.34
C PHE A 91 13.26 -4.10 3.96
N ASP A 92 13.89 -4.99 4.74
CA ASP A 92 15.19 -5.58 4.41
C ASP A 92 15.13 -6.38 3.10
N GLY A 93 14.12 -7.24 2.95
CA GLY A 93 13.91 -7.99 1.71
C GLY A 93 13.63 -7.09 0.50
N PHE A 94 13.01 -5.93 0.72
CA PHE A 94 12.84 -4.94 -0.34
C PHE A 94 14.17 -4.30 -0.76
N VAL A 95 15.03 -3.90 0.17
CA VAL A 95 16.26 -3.16 -0.17
C VAL A 95 17.41 -4.07 -0.60
N TYR A 96 17.51 -5.27 -0.04
CA TYR A 96 18.70 -6.12 -0.17
C TYR A 96 18.47 -7.46 -0.88
N GLU A 97 17.22 -7.90 -1.07
CA GLU A 97 16.95 -9.21 -1.68
C GLU A 97 16.38 -9.07 -3.10
N HIS A 98 15.16 -8.54 -3.25
CA HIS A 98 14.41 -8.62 -4.52
C HIS A 98 13.64 -7.34 -4.90
N GLY A 99 13.74 -6.28 -4.12
CA GLY A 99 13.04 -5.04 -4.48
C GLY A 99 13.70 -4.31 -5.64
N ILE A 100 12.90 -3.43 -6.26
CA ILE A 100 13.25 -2.72 -7.48
C ILE A 100 14.36 -1.66 -7.27
N VAL A 101 14.56 -1.24 -6.01
CA VAL A 101 15.59 -0.28 -5.62
C VAL A 101 16.64 -1.03 -4.79
N SER A 102 17.76 -1.40 -5.42
CA SER A 102 18.93 -1.90 -4.71
C SER A 102 19.63 -0.75 -3.98
N ILE A 103 20.25 -1.03 -2.83
CA ILE A 103 21.02 -0.04 -2.07
C ILE A 103 22.17 0.58 -2.87
N ASP A 104 22.72 -0.14 -3.85
CA ASP A 104 23.74 0.39 -4.77
C ASP A 104 23.19 1.56 -5.62
N SER A 105 21.87 1.61 -5.80
CA SER A 105 21.17 2.70 -6.48
C SER A 105 20.84 3.87 -5.54
N LEU A 106 20.98 3.67 -4.22
CA LEU A 106 20.77 4.68 -3.19
C LEU A 106 22.11 5.33 -2.83
N ARG A 107 22.33 6.54 -3.32
CA ARG A 107 23.52 7.35 -2.98
C ARG A 107 23.57 7.80 -1.50
N VAL A 108 22.63 7.37 -0.66
CA VAL A 108 22.60 7.67 0.78
C VAL A 108 23.73 6.94 1.53
N CYS A 109 24.20 5.79 1.03
CA CYS A 109 25.26 5.01 1.67
C CYS A 109 26.64 5.12 1.00
N LEU A 110 26.74 5.75 -0.18
CA LEU A 110 28.00 5.85 -0.95
C LEU A 110 28.79 7.16 -0.70
N ASP A 111 28.38 8.00 0.24
CA ASP A 111 29.31 9.01 0.77
C ASP A 111 30.16 8.38 1.88
N GLU A 112 31.24 7.69 1.50
CA GLU A 112 32.34 7.31 2.42
C GLU A 112 33.12 8.55 2.91
N ARG A 113 32.43 9.65 3.25
CA ARG A 113 33.04 10.85 3.84
C ARG A 113 32.37 11.26 5.15
N ILE A 114 32.32 10.31 6.08
CA ILE A 114 32.47 10.58 7.52
C ILE A 114 33.50 9.62 8.10
#